data_AF-A0A8T1EV01-F1
#
_entry.id   AF-A0A8T1EV01-F1
#
_cell.length_a   1.000
_cell.length_b   1.000
_cell.length_c   1.000
_cell.angle_alpha   90.00
_cell.angle_beta   90.00
_cell.angle_gamma   90.00
#
_symmetry.space_group_name_H-M   'P 1'
#
loop_
_entity.id
_entity.type
_entity.pdbx_description
1 polymer ?
#
loop_
_entity_poly.entity_id
_entity_poly.type
_entity_poly.pdbx_seq_one_letter_code
_entity_poly.pdbx_strand_id
1 'polypeptide(L)'
;MGTWNYMLKIKLAELHPVFKELDLMANPQIRLRFRVDQGMAAIAVDASKNMTLSSTTLSSGNSCPVMIASSAANNPMASALSGTAGTIAVSWGAVVTSLEPTIDGTYMPFTTARLYVPFVYLENPQAIISKPVKKVRYNDCYAQWCYQRAGTGKQATQLNASFDLQLSASVKNAKYVVLLPFAEQTGSFATAAVQQFQSPFDTAPWTLQPGSSIRNFNIRIGSSQTFDISHDYDFHQFSNEVSKLGSINGDLTPELVNGLLDYQTWSLTNRMLIADVSRLTEKDVPQAIQIQGTNAGCQGVNILVLVISEQELSYHRLTGEVLDFTTA
;
A
#
# COMPACT_ATOMS: atom_id res chain seq x y z
N MET A 1 -22.26 19.51 -13.88
CA MET A 1 -21.24 18.73 -13.15
C MET A 1 -21.54 17.26 -13.38
N GLY A 2 -20.52 16.47 -13.72
CA GLY A 2 -20.66 15.01 -13.83
C GLY A 2 -20.43 14.37 -12.46
N THR A 3 -21.24 13.38 -12.12
CA THR A 3 -21.07 12.57 -10.90
C THR A 3 -21.01 11.11 -11.31
N TRP A 4 -20.00 10.40 -10.82
CA TRP A 4 -19.87 8.96 -11.00
C TRP A 4 -20.01 8.26 -9.66
N ASN A 5 -20.96 7.36 -9.57
CA ASN A 5 -21.22 6.58 -8.36
C ASN A 5 -20.97 5.10 -8.65
N TYR A 6 -20.19 4.44 -7.79
CA TYR A 6 -19.84 3.03 -7.93
C TYR A 6 -20.28 2.25 -6.68
N MET A 7 -20.93 1.11 -6.87
CA MET A 7 -21.20 0.15 -5.81
C MET A 7 -20.06 -0.87 -5.76
N LEU A 8 -19.28 -0.86 -4.68
CA LEU A 8 -18.15 -1.77 -4.49
C LEU A 8 -18.61 -3.05 -3.78
N LYS A 9 -18.27 -4.20 -4.37
CA LYS A 9 -18.37 -5.52 -3.72
C LYS A 9 -16.95 -6.00 -3.46
N ILE A 10 -16.56 -6.06 -2.18
CA ILE A 10 -15.20 -6.43 -1.79
C ILE A 10 -15.26 -7.78 -1.07
N LYS A 11 -14.43 -8.73 -1.49
CA LYS A 11 -14.31 -10.00 -0.77
C LYS A 11 -13.53 -9.77 0.52
N LEU A 12 -13.98 -10.35 1.63
CA LEU A 12 -13.24 -10.24 2.90
C LEU A 12 -11.80 -10.75 2.79
N ALA A 13 -11.59 -11.82 2.01
CA ALA A 13 -10.27 -12.38 1.74
C ALA A 13 -9.30 -11.43 0.98
N GLU A 14 -9.82 -10.40 0.31
CA GLU A 14 -9.04 -9.36 -0.35
C GLU A 14 -8.73 -8.18 0.59
N LEU A 15 -9.50 -8.01 1.67
CA LEU A 15 -9.29 -6.95 2.66
C LEU A 15 -8.20 -7.30 3.67
N HIS A 16 -8.17 -8.55 4.11
CA HIS A 16 -7.18 -9.00 5.08
C HIS A 16 -6.94 -10.51 4.97
N PRO A 17 -5.68 -10.99 5.01
CA PRO A 17 -5.36 -12.42 4.90
C PRO A 17 -6.05 -13.29 5.96
N VAL A 18 -6.34 -12.76 7.15
CA VAL A 18 -7.07 -13.50 8.21
C VAL A 18 -8.38 -14.12 7.73
N PHE A 19 -9.09 -13.50 6.78
CA PHE A 19 -10.36 -14.03 6.29
C PHE A 19 -10.23 -15.25 5.38
N LYS A 20 -9.03 -15.54 4.87
CA LYS A 20 -8.73 -16.81 4.19
C LYS A 20 -8.56 -17.97 5.18
N GLU A 21 -8.21 -17.61 6.41
CA GLU A 21 -7.75 -18.53 7.46
C GLU A 21 -8.86 -18.86 8.49
N LEU A 22 -9.81 -17.92 8.66
CA LEU A 22 -10.99 -18.12 9.50
C LEU A 22 -11.89 -19.24 8.95
N ASP A 23 -12.25 -20.15 9.85
CA ASP A 23 -13.17 -21.28 9.65
C ASP A 23 -14.55 -20.93 10.21
N LEU A 24 -15.53 -21.80 9.94
CA LEU A 24 -16.80 -21.85 10.63
C LEU A 24 -16.57 -21.87 12.15
N MET A 25 -17.14 -20.87 12.80
CA MET A 25 -17.11 -20.71 14.25
C MET A 25 -18.47 -20.25 14.76
N ALA A 26 -18.85 -20.69 15.94
CA ALA A 26 -20.08 -20.30 16.57
C ALA A 26 -19.98 -18.87 17.10
N ASN A 27 -20.98 -18.04 16.80
CA ASN A 27 -21.16 -16.70 17.36
C ASN A 27 -19.92 -15.76 17.34
N PRO A 28 -19.22 -15.60 16.19
CA PRO A 28 -18.09 -14.68 16.13
C PRO A 28 -18.55 -13.22 16.26
N GLN A 29 -17.89 -12.47 17.14
CA GLN A 29 -18.04 -11.02 17.22
C GLN A 29 -16.86 -10.33 16.53
N ILE A 30 -17.04 -9.98 15.26
CA ILE A 30 -16.01 -9.32 14.45
C ILE A 30 -16.38 -7.86 14.24
N ARG A 31 -15.49 -6.94 14.63
CA ARG A 31 -15.61 -5.52 14.34
C ARG A 31 -14.68 -5.15 13.20
N LEU A 32 -15.25 -4.76 12.06
CA LEU A 32 -14.51 -4.23 10.92
C LEU A 32 -14.58 -2.71 10.93
N ARG A 33 -13.44 -2.05 10.76
CA ARG A 33 -13.35 -0.60 10.56
C ARG A 33 -12.67 -0.36 9.23
N PHE A 34 -13.38 0.28 8.31
CA PHE A 34 -12.84 0.68 7.02
C PHE A 34 -12.60 2.18 7.03
N ARG A 35 -11.39 2.59 6.65
CA ARG A 35 -11.09 3.98 6.33
C ARG A 35 -11.03 4.09 4.82
N VAL A 36 -11.91 4.91 4.25
CA VAL A 36 -11.95 5.19 2.81
C VAL A 36 -11.31 6.55 2.59
N ASP A 37 -10.54 6.70 1.51
CA ASP A 37 -10.03 8.01 1.10
C ASP A 37 -11.20 8.95 0.79
N GLN A 38 -11.19 10.13 1.40
CA GLN A 38 -12.18 11.18 1.19
C GLN A 38 -11.46 12.51 1.11
N GLY A 39 -11.79 13.29 0.09
CA GLY A 39 -11.13 14.56 -0.12
C GLY A 39 -11.57 15.27 -1.38
N MET A 40 -10.89 16.37 -1.65
CA MET A 40 -11.07 17.17 -2.84
C MET A 40 -9.72 17.75 -3.30
N ALA A 41 -9.49 17.69 -4.61
CA ALA A 41 -8.37 18.35 -5.27
C ALA A 41 -8.87 19.60 -6.01
N ALA A 42 -8.31 20.76 -5.67
CA ALA A 42 -8.56 22.01 -6.36
C ALA A 42 -7.48 22.24 -7.43
N ILE A 43 -7.92 22.46 -8.67
CA ILE A 43 -7.09 22.52 -9.86
C ILE A 43 -7.30 23.87 -10.52
N ALA A 44 -6.25 24.67 -10.61
CA ALA A 44 -6.25 25.89 -11.40
C ALA A 44 -6.00 25.56 -12.87
N VAL A 45 -6.79 26.18 -13.74
CA VAL A 45 -6.73 26.03 -15.19
C VAL A 45 -6.42 27.39 -15.80
N ASP A 46 -5.34 27.49 -16.58
CA ASP A 46 -4.99 28.71 -17.29
C ASP A 46 -5.76 28.85 -18.62
N ALA A 47 -5.60 29.99 -19.30
CA ALA A 47 -6.26 30.24 -20.60
C ALA A 47 -5.78 29.28 -21.71
N SER A 48 -4.60 28.67 -21.53
CA SER A 48 -4.02 27.66 -22.43
C SER A 48 -4.49 26.24 -22.08
N LYS A 49 -5.39 26.08 -21.11
CA LYS A 49 -5.93 24.81 -20.60
C LYS A 49 -4.89 23.93 -19.89
N ASN A 50 -3.76 24.53 -19.47
CA ASN A 50 -2.82 23.86 -18.59
C ASN A 50 -3.41 23.80 -17.18
N MET A 51 -3.20 22.66 -16.53
CA MET A 51 -3.73 22.40 -15.20
C MET A 51 -2.59 22.39 -14.19
N THR A 52 -2.81 23.06 -13.05
CA THR A 52 -1.87 23.09 -11.93
C THR A 52 -2.64 22.77 -10.64
N LEU A 53 -2.04 21.95 -9.78
CA LEU A 53 -2.67 21.56 -8.53
C LEU A 53 -2.51 22.72 -7.55
N SER A 54 -3.64 23.30 -7.12
CA SER A 54 -3.67 24.39 -6.16
C SER A 54 -3.66 23.87 -4.73
N SER A 55 -4.44 22.82 -4.44
CA SER A 55 -4.45 22.15 -3.15
C SER A 55 -5.12 20.77 -3.24
N THR A 56 -4.78 19.90 -2.29
CA THR A 56 -5.55 18.68 -1.98
C THR A 56 -5.95 18.74 -0.51
N THR A 57 -7.24 18.61 -0.24
CA THR A 57 -7.79 18.54 1.13
C THR A 57 -8.32 17.13 1.37
N LEU A 58 -7.81 16.45 2.40
CA LEU A 58 -8.24 15.11 2.80
C LEU A 58 -9.01 15.19 4.12
N SER A 59 -10.23 14.63 4.15
CA SER A 59 -11.02 14.46 5.37
C SER A 59 -10.89 13.05 5.97
N SER A 60 -10.50 12.07 5.15
CA SER A 60 -10.22 10.69 5.56
C SER A 60 -9.23 10.06 4.59
N GLY A 61 -8.44 9.11 5.09
CA GLY A 61 -7.41 8.44 4.30
C GLY A 61 -6.23 9.36 3.96
N ASN A 62 -5.39 8.94 3.02
CA ASN A 62 -4.11 9.59 2.73
C ASN A 62 -3.86 9.83 1.24
N SER A 63 -4.64 9.25 0.34
CA SER A 63 -4.39 9.28 -1.11
C SER A 63 -5.52 9.91 -1.92
N CYS A 64 -5.16 10.36 -3.13
CA CYS A 64 -6.09 10.71 -4.19
C CYS A 64 -6.33 9.48 -5.07
N PRO A 65 -7.55 8.93 -5.14
CA PRO A 65 -7.84 7.74 -5.93
C PRO A 65 -8.19 8.05 -7.40
N VAL A 66 -8.20 9.33 -7.78
CA VAL A 66 -8.59 9.78 -9.13
C VAL A 66 -7.39 10.30 -9.87
N MET A 67 -7.29 9.96 -11.15
CA MET A 67 -6.29 10.51 -12.07
C MET A 67 -6.96 11.34 -13.14
N ILE A 68 -6.40 12.50 -13.45
CA ILE A 68 -6.95 13.45 -14.41
C ILE A 68 -5.92 13.68 -15.51
N ALA A 69 -6.35 13.47 -16.77
CA ALA A 69 -5.53 13.73 -17.94
C ALA A 69 -5.59 15.20 -18.36
N SER A 70 -4.49 15.70 -18.95
CA SER A 70 -4.37 17.09 -19.42
C SER A 70 -5.42 17.45 -20.48
N SER A 71 -5.95 18.68 -20.39
CA SER A 71 -6.88 19.24 -21.37
C SER A 71 -6.23 20.18 -22.39
N ALA A 72 -4.91 20.37 -22.28
CA ALA A 72 -4.11 21.12 -23.22
C ALA A 72 -4.13 20.46 -24.62
N ALA A 73 -3.73 21.22 -25.64
CA ALA A 73 -3.64 20.68 -27.01
C ALA A 73 -2.78 19.41 -27.05
N ASN A 74 -3.14 18.46 -27.92
CA ASN A 74 -2.45 17.17 -28.11
C ASN A 74 -2.46 16.21 -26.89
N ASN A 75 -3.36 16.41 -25.93
CA ASN A 75 -3.54 15.50 -24.80
C ASN A 75 -4.87 14.73 -24.87
N PRO A 76 -5.04 13.61 -24.13
CA PRO A 76 -6.22 12.76 -24.22
C PRO A 76 -7.56 13.45 -23.94
N MET A 77 -7.56 14.52 -23.12
CA MET A 77 -8.76 15.30 -22.78
C MET A 77 -8.78 16.66 -23.46
N ALA A 78 -8.09 16.80 -24.61
CA ALA A 78 -8.03 18.05 -25.35
C ALA A 78 -9.45 18.62 -25.60
N SER A 79 -9.63 19.90 -25.26
CA SER A 79 -10.91 20.62 -25.39
C SER A 79 -12.06 20.19 -24.50
N ALA A 80 -11.83 19.31 -23.51
CA ALA A 80 -12.82 19.02 -22.48
C ALA A 80 -13.17 20.25 -21.62
N LEU A 81 -12.25 21.21 -21.51
CA LEU A 81 -12.45 22.48 -20.83
C LEU A 81 -12.65 23.63 -21.83
N SER A 82 -13.61 24.51 -21.54
CA SER A 82 -13.78 25.78 -22.24
C SER A 82 -12.54 26.66 -22.02
N GLY A 83 -12.09 27.39 -23.05
CA GLY A 83 -10.84 28.18 -23.04
C GLY A 83 -10.83 29.42 -22.15
N THR A 84 -11.52 29.39 -21.01
CA THR A 84 -11.54 30.46 -20.01
C THR A 84 -10.80 29.97 -18.77
N ALA A 85 -9.86 30.79 -18.27
CA ALA A 85 -9.16 30.50 -17.03
C ALA A 85 -10.15 30.33 -15.87
N GLY A 86 -9.86 29.41 -14.95
CA GLY A 86 -10.77 29.10 -13.85
C GLY A 86 -10.24 28.03 -12.91
N THR A 87 -11.14 27.51 -12.08
CA THR A 87 -10.82 26.46 -11.11
C THR A 87 -11.78 25.31 -11.26
N ILE A 88 -11.25 24.09 -11.20
CA ILE A 88 -12.02 22.85 -11.18
C ILE A 88 -11.73 22.16 -9.86
N ALA A 89 -12.75 21.56 -9.27
CA ALA A 89 -12.61 20.70 -8.12
C ALA A 89 -12.99 19.27 -8.49
N VAL A 90 -12.20 18.31 -8.04
CA VAL A 90 -12.57 16.88 -8.08
C VAL A 90 -12.67 16.38 -6.66
N SER A 91 -13.88 16.03 -6.26
CA SER A 91 -14.23 15.51 -4.95
C SER A 91 -14.36 13.99 -5.02
N TRP A 92 -13.87 13.27 -4.00
CA TRP A 92 -14.03 11.82 -3.86
C TRP A 92 -14.39 11.44 -2.43
N GLY A 93 -15.09 10.31 -2.29
CA GLY A 93 -15.40 9.73 -0.99
C GLY A 93 -16.55 8.74 -1.03
N ALA A 94 -16.98 8.30 0.15
CA ALA A 94 -18.18 7.48 0.29
C ALA A 94 -19.44 8.34 0.00
N VAL A 95 -20.43 7.79 -0.69
CA VAL A 95 -21.72 8.47 -0.91
C VAL A 95 -22.27 8.89 0.46
N VAL A 96 -22.52 10.19 0.64
CA VAL A 96 -22.67 10.93 1.92
C VAL A 96 -21.32 11.34 2.57
N THR A 97 -20.59 12.26 1.94
CA THR A 97 -19.52 13.02 2.61
C THR A 97 -19.95 14.47 2.85
N SER A 98 -19.38 15.11 3.88
CA SER A 98 -19.65 16.51 4.23
C SER A 98 -19.15 17.51 3.18
N LEU A 99 -18.39 17.06 2.17
CA LEU A 99 -17.78 17.89 1.13
C LEU A 99 -18.69 18.05 -0.10
N GLU A 100 -19.70 17.19 -0.28
CA GLU A 100 -20.69 17.27 -1.36
C GLU A 100 -22.09 16.92 -0.82
N PRO A 101 -22.76 17.83 -0.10
CA PRO A 101 -24.05 17.56 0.55
C PRO A 101 -25.23 17.34 -0.42
N THR A 102 -25.00 17.52 -1.72
CA THR A 102 -26.03 17.56 -2.77
C THR A 102 -26.10 16.31 -3.64
N ILE A 103 -25.23 15.30 -3.42
CA ILE A 103 -25.34 14.03 -4.16
C ILE A 103 -26.53 13.25 -3.60
N ASP A 104 -27.63 13.33 -4.32
CA ASP A 104 -28.87 12.62 -4.03
C ASP A 104 -28.61 11.10 -4.07
N GLY A 105 -28.72 10.46 -2.91
CA GLY A 105 -28.56 9.02 -2.75
C GLY A 105 -29.71 8.22 -3.38
N THR A 106 -30.70 8.87 -4.00
CA THR A 106 -31.85 8.22 -4.68
C THR A 106 -31.46 7.16 -5.69
N TYR A 107 -30.30 7.28 -6.33
CA TYR A 107 -29.86 6.33 -7.36
C TYR A 107 -29.07 5.13 -6.81
N MET A 108 -28.75 5.10 -5.52
CA MET A 108 -28.06 3.97 -4.89
C MET A 108 -29.09 3.10 -4.14
N PRO A 109 -29.16 1.79 -4.42
CA PRO A 109 -30.16 0.92 -3.81
C PRO A 109 -29.98 0.71 -2.30
N PHE A 110 -28.83 1.12 -1.74
CA PHE A 110 -28.47 0.90 -0.35
C PHE A 110 -27.89 2.17 0.27
N THR A 111 -28.39 2.53 1.46
CA THR A 111 -27.83 3.58 2.33
C THR A 111 -26.88 3.02 3.38
N THR A 112 -26.70 1.69 3.42
CA THR A 112 -25.87 0.95 4.38
C THR A 112 -25.04 -0.14 3.70
N ALA A 113 -23.90 -0.50 4.30
CA ALA A 113 -23.11 -1.65 3.87
C ALA A 113 -23.81 -2.97 4.24
N ARG A 114 -23.74 -3.97 3.36
CA ARG A 114 -24.28 -5.31 3.59
C ARG A 114 -23.16 -6.35 3.60
N LEU A 115 -23.15 -7.20 4.61
CA LEU A 115 -22.29 -8.37 4.66
C LEU A 115 -23.03 -9.58 4.08
N TYR A 116 -22.51 -10.15 3.00
CA TYR A 116 -23.02 -11.39 2.43
C TYR A 116 -22.19 -12.56 2.95
N VAL A 117 -22.83 -13.46 3.71
CA VAL A 117 -22.20 -14.67 4.24
C VAL A 117 -22.90 -15.89 3.62
N PRO A 118 -22.17 -16.85 3.04
CA PRO A 118 -22.78 -18.06 2.54
C PRO A 118 -23.33 -18.91 3.69
N PHE A 119 -24.53 -19.47 3.51
CA PHE A 119 -25.03 -20.50 4.41
C PHE A 119 -24.39 -21.84 4.03
N VAL A 120 -23.69 -22.46 4.97
CA VAL A 120 -22.99 -23.73 4.76
C VAL A 120 -23.65 -24.81 5.62
N TYR A 121 -23.96 -25.96 5.02
CA TYR A 121 -24.40 -27.15 5.73
C TYR A 121 -23.20 -28.04 6.05
N LEU A 122 -23.06 -28.44 7.31
CA LEU A 122 -21.98 -29.33 7.75
C LEU A 122 -22.39 -30.79 7.55
N GLU A 123 -21.77 -31.47 6.60
CA GLU A 123 -22.01 -32.90 6.38
C GLU A 123 -21.54 -33.76 7.57
N ASN A 124 -20.40 -33.42 8.18
CA ASN A 124 -19.87 -34.11 9.36
C ASN A 124 -19.40 -33.13 10.46
N PRO A 125 -20.23 -32.83 11.47
CA PRO A 125 -19.86 -31.92 12.55
C PRO A 125 -18.85 -32.51 13.55
N GLN A 126 -18.64 -33.83 13.58
CA GLN A 126 -17.78 -34.50 14.58
C GLN A 126 -16.30 -34.05 14.50
N ALA A 127 -15.83 -33.67 13.31
CA ALA A 127 -14.46 -33.18 13.13
C ALA A 127 -14.22 -31.83 13.83
N ILE A 128 -15.24 -30.97 13.91
CA ILE A 128 -15.15 -29.69 14.63
C ILE A 128 -15.28 -29.91 16.13
N ILE A 129 -16.18 -30.80 16.55
CA ILE A 129 -16.44 -31.13 17.96
C ILE A 129 -15.21 -31.79 18.61
N SER A 130 -14.57 -32.72 17.90
CA SER A 130 -13.41 -33.47 18.44
C SER A 130 -12.13 -32.64 18.56
N LYS A 131 -11.99 -31.56 17.78
CA LYS A 131 -10.84 -30.65 17.81
C LYS A 131 -11.31 -29.20 17.84
N PRO A 132 -11.93 -28.73 18.92
CA PRO A 132 -12.63 -27.46 18.89
C PRO A 132 -11.68 -26.26 18.80
N VAL A 133 -10.43 -26.39 19.23
CA VAL A 133 -9.43 -25.33 19.10
C VAL A 133 -8.77 -25.38 17.71
N LYS A 134 -8.86 -24.27 16.98
CA LYS A 134 -8.11 -24.06 15.74
C LYS A 134 -7.07 -22.97 15.96
N LYS A 135 -5.83 -23.26 15.58
CA LYS A 135 -4.74 -22.29 15.49
C LYS A 135 -4.54 -21.92 14.03
N VAL A 136 -4.44 -20.63 13.75
CA VAL A 136 -4.24 -20.12 12.40
C VAL A 136 -3.13 -19.10 12.36
N ARG A 137 -2.44 -19.06 11.22
CA ARG A 137 -1.32 -18.17 10.96
C ARG A 137 -1.63 -17.34 9.74
N TYR A 138 -1.34 -16.05 9.81
CA TYR A 138 -1.51 -15.16 8.68
C TYR A 138 -0.45 -14.07 8.70
N ASN A 139 -0.13 -13.54 7.53
CA ASN A 139 0.77 -12.40 7.40
C ASN A 139 -0.02 -11.11 7.59
N ASP A 140 0.43 -10.27 8.51
CA ASP A 140 -0.05 -8.92 8.74
C ASP A 140 1.02 -7.90 8.34
N CYS A 141 0.63 -6.65 8.12
CA CYS A 141 1.47 -5.60 7.58
C CYS A 141 1.50 -4.38 8.50
N TYR A 142 2.68 -4.05 9.02
CA TYR A 142 2.96 -2.75 9.60
C TYR A 142 3.51 -1.81 8.54
N ALA A 143 2.98 -0.60 8.45
CA ALA A 143 3.38 0.39 7.46
C ALA A 143 3.87 1.68 8.15
N GLN A 144 5.05 2.16 7.76
CA GLN A 144 5.60 3.43 8.24
C GLN A 144 6.03 4.31 7.08
N TRP A 145 5.54 5.55 7.09
CA TRP A 145 5.92 6.57 6.13
C TRP A 145 7.08 7.43 6.65
N CYS A 146 8.09 7.63 5.81
CA CYS A 146 9.33 8.32 6.14
C CYS A 146 9.56 9.50 5.17
N TYR A 147 9.43 10.73 5.68
CA TYR A 147 9.55 11.97 4.90
C TYR A 147 11.02 12.42 4.73
N GLN A 148 11.39 12.83 3.52
CA GLN A 148 12.63 13.55 3.19
C GLN A 148 13.89 12.86 3.69
N ARG A 149 13.95 11.53 3.57
CA ARG A 149 15.04 10.76 4.15
C ARG A 149 16.20 10.53 3.20
N ALA A 150 15.96 10.58 1.89
CA ALA A 150 16.98 10.33 0.88
C ALA A 150 17.03 11.47 -0.16
N GLY A 151 17.34 12.68 0.31
CA GLY A 151 17.41 13.91 -0.48
C GLY A 151 16.11 14.74 -0.52
N THR A 152 16.18 15.92 -1.12
CA THR A 152 15.07 16.89 -1.20
C THR A 152 14.92 17.45 -2.61
N GLY A 153 13.69 17.44 -3.11
CA GLY A 153 13.30 17.98 -4.39
C GLY A 153 14.05 17.37 -5.57
N LYS A 154 13.92 18.02 -6.73
CA LYS A 154 14.76 17.74 -7.91
C LYS A 154 15.90 18.74 -7.97
N GLN A 155 17.14 18.31 -7.70
CA GLN A 155 18.31 19.20 -7.74
C GLN A 155 19.42 18.56 -8.57
N ALA A 156 19.92 19.28 -9.59
CA ALA A 156 20.97 18.78 -10.47
C ALA A 156 22.29 18.47 -9.75
N THR A 157 22.52 19.10 -8.58
CA THR A 157 23.71 18.93 -7.75
C THR A 157 23.55 17.87 -6.66
N GLN A 158 22.32 17.41 -6.40
CA GLN A 158 22.08 16.35 -5.41
C GLN A 158 22.30 15.01 -6.09
N LEU A 159 23.24 14.22 -5.61
CA LEU A 159 23.44 12.83 -6.00
C LEU A 159 23.93 12.08 -4.76
N ASN A 160 23.59 10.80 -4.65
CA ASN A 160 24.05 9.93 -3.57
C ASN A 160 23.63 10.39 -2.16
N ALA A 161 22.37 10.81 -1.99
CA ALA A 161 21.84 11.16 -0.67
C ALA A 161 21.65 9.89 0.18
N SER A 162 22.45 9.72 1.24
CA SER A 162 22.32 8.59 2.16
C SER A 162 21.07 8.70 3.04
N PHE A 163 20.54 7.56 3.45
CA PHE A 163 19.48 7.47 4.43
C PHE A 163 19.74 6.32 5.39
N ASP A 164 19.33 6.53 6.63
CA ASP A 164 19.33 5.55 7.70
C ASP A 164 18.04 5.71 8.51
N LEU A 165 17.17 4.71 8.42
CA LEU A 165 15.79 4.73 8.89
C LEU A 165 15.61 3.73 10.01
N GLN A 166 15.46 4.24 11.24
CA GLN A 166 14.96 3.44 12.34
C GLN A 166 13.43 3.45 12.32
N LEU A 167 12.80 2.26 12.25
CA LEU A 167 11.36 2.15 12.41
C LEU A 167 10.97 2.43 13.87
N SER A 168 9.82 3.09 14.04
CA SER A 168 9.31 3.49 15.36
C SER A 168 8.75 2.32 16.15
N ALA A 169 8.22 1.31 15.47
CA ALA A 169 7.74 0.09 16.08
C ALA A 169 8.81 -1.00 16.01
N SER A 170 9.00 -1.71 17.13
CA SER A 170 9.59 -3.04 17.11
C SER A 170 8.52 -4.03 16.70
N VAL A 171 8.84 -4.96 15.80
CA VAL A 171 7.87 -5.93 15.26
C VAL A 171 8.33 -7.33 15.62
N LYS A 172 7.41 -8.19 16.08
CA LYS A 172 7.68 -9.62 16.33
C LYS A 172 7.56 -10.42 15.04
N ASN A 173 8.36 -11.49 14.91
CA ASN A 173 8.22 -12.48 13.85
C ASN A 173 8.13 -11.88 12.43
N ALA A 174 8.91 -10.82 12.15
CA ALA A 174 8.92 -10.20 10.82
C ALA A 174 9.49 -11.19 9.79
N LYS A 175 8.78 -11.37 8.69
CA LYS A 175 9.21 -12.26 7.59
C LYS A 175 9.88 -11.47 6.48
N TYR A 176 9.31 -10.32 6.13
CA TYR A 176 9.77 -9.52 5.01
C TYR A 176 9.74 -8.05 5.35
N VAL A 177 10.74 -7.32 4.87
CA VAL A 177 10.73 -5.86 4.87
C VAL A 177 10.76 -5.39 3.43
N VAL A 178 9.80 -4.54 3.08
CA VAL A 178 9.63 -3.98 1.74
C VAL A 178 9.80 -2.48 1.82
N LEU A 179 10.67 -1.95 0.96
CA LEU A 179 10.90 -0.52 0.80
C LEU A 179 10.32 -0.05 -0.53
N LEU A 180 9.44 0.94 -0.44
CA LEU A 180 8.73 1.54 -1.57
C LEU A 180 9.16 3.01 -1.72
N PRO A 181 9.99 3.35 -2.72
CA PRO A 181 10.42 4.72 -2.96
C PRO A 181 9.35 5.51 -3.72
N PHE A 182 8.99 6.68 -3.20
CA PHE A 182 8.12 7.66 -3.85
C PHE A 182 8.88 8.96 -4.07
N ALA A 183 8.58 9.66 -5.16
CA ALA A 183 9.25 10.93 -5.43
C ALA A 183 8.87 11.94 -4.35
N GLU A 184 9.89 12.57 -3.76
CA GLU A 184 9.71 13.78 -2.96
C GLU A 184 9.28 14.94 -3.89
N GLN A 185 8.60 15.94 -3.36
CA GLN A 185 7.91 16.94 -4.19
C GLN A 185 8.80 17.57 -5.27
N THR A 186 8.26 17.71 -6.47
CA THR A 186 8.87 18.47 -7.56
C THR A 186 8.01 19.66 -7.95
N GLY A 187 8.59 20.58 -8.73
CA GLY A 187 7.92 21.79 -9.23
C GLY A 187 6.66 21.57 -10.07
N SER A 188 6.30 20.33 -10.44
CA SER A 188 4.99 20.04 -11.08
C SER A 188 3.79 20.26 -10.14
N PHE A 189 4.04 20.38 -8.83
CA PHE A 189 3.02 20.70 -7.82
C PHE A 189 3.09 22.15 -7.34
N ALA A 190 3.78 23.05 -8.08
CA ALA A 190 4.36 24.35 -7.72
C ALA A 190 3.74 25.24 -6.62
N THR A 191 2.48 25.02 -6.20
CA THR A 191 1.87 25.68 -5.02
C THR A 191 1.24 24.73 -4.00
N ALA A 192 0.83 23.52 -4.40
CA ALA A 192 0.28 22.52 -3.50
C ALA A 192 1.42 21.75 -2.79
N ALA A 193 1.64 22.03 -1.51
CA ALA A 193 2.59 21.31 -0.66
C ALA A 193 2.06 19.92 -0.24
N VAL A 194 1.73 19.06 -1.21
CA VAL A 194 1.10 17.74 -1.02
C VAL A 194 2.00 16.59 -1.48
N GLN A 195 1.78 15.38 -0.95
CA GLN A 195 2.57 14.21 -1.35
C GLN A 195 2.21 13.73 -2.77
N GLN A 196 3.12 12.98 -3.41
CA GLN A 196 2.93 12.47 -4.76
C GLN A 196 1.59 11.69 -4.92
N PHE A 197 1.29 10.79 -3.98
CA PHE A 197 0.06 9.98 -3.94
C PHE A 197 -1.21 10.77 -3.54
N GLN A 198 -1.09 12.06 -3.26
CA GLN A 198 -2.21 12.97 -2.98
C GLN A 198 -2.56 13.84 -4.19
N SER A 199 -1.81 13.70 -5.28
CA SER A 199 -2.05 14.45 -6.51
C SER A 199 -2.91 13.64 -7.48
N PRO A 200 -3.89 14.27 -8.14
CA PRO A 200 -4.61 13.64 -9.25
C PRO A 200 -3.82 13.59 -10.56
N PHE A 201 -2.59 14.14 -10.59
CA PHE A 201 -1.71 14.13 -11.76
C PHE A 201 -0.62 13.06 -11.70
N ASP A 202 -0.62 12.26 -10.64
CA ASP A 202 0.36 11.22 -10.45
C ASP A 202 -0.30 9.83 -10.39
N THR A 203 0.46 8.81 -10.78
CA THR A 203 0.05 7.42 -10.75
C THR A 203 0.36 6.74 -9.41
N ALA A 204 1.14 7.37 -8.52
CA ALA A 204 1.27 6.96 -7.13
C ALA A 204 -0.09 7.03 -6.41
N PRO A 205 -0.42 6.10 -5.50
CA PRO A 205 0.46 5.08 -4.92
C PRO A 205 0.54 3.78 -5.73
N TRP A 206 -0.17 3.65 -6.86
CA TRP A 206 -0.12 2.44 -7.68
C TRP A 206 1.26 2.21 -8.30
N THR A 207 1.98 3.28 -8.57
CA THR A 207 3.36 3.25 -9.06
C THR A 207 4.32 3.83 -8.03
N LEU A 208 5.57 3.41 -8.11
CA LEU A 208 6.69 3.94 -7.34
C LEU A 208 7.46 4.96 -8.17
N GLN A 209 8.46 5.60 -7.58
CA GLN A 209 9.33 6.52 -8.30
C GLN A 209 10.02 5.83 -9.49
N PRO A 210 9.72 6.24 -10.73
CA PRO A 210 10.31 5.64 -11.92
C PRO A 210 11.83 5.83 -11.93
N GLY A 211 12.58 4.74 -12.18
CA GLY A 211 14.03 4.80 -12.24
C GLY A 211 14.69 5.16 -10.91
N SER A 212 14.01 4.96 -9.76
CA SER A 212 14.66 5.02 -8.46
C SER A 212 15.92 4.15 -8.45
N SER A 213 16.99 4.58 -7.80
CA SER A 213 18.23 3.81 -7.74
C SER A 213 18.76 3.91 -6.32
N ILE A 214 18.53 2.85 -5.55
CA ILE A 214 18.98 2.73 -4.18
C ILE A 214 20.22 1.83 -4.16
N ARG A 215 21.33 2.43 -3.74
CA ARG A 215 22.64 1.81 -3.62
C ARG A 215 22.96 1.48 -2.16
N ASN A 216 23.92 0.59 -1.94
CA ASN A 216 24.33 0.16 -0.59
C ASN A 216 23.14 -0.23 0.31
N PHE A 217 22.14 -0.91 -0.24
CA PHE A 217 20.94 -1.28 0.49
C PHE A 217 21.24 -2.37 1.52
N ASN A 218 20.75 -2.17 2.75
CA ASN A 218 20.75 -3.21 3.78
C ASN A 218 19.63 -2.96 4.80
N ILE A 219 19.23 -4.02 5.47
CA ILE A 219 18.27 -4.01 6.56
C ILE A 219 18.91 -4.69 7.77
N ARG A 220 18.78 -4.08 8.94
CA ARG A 220 19.25 -4.64 10.21
C ARG A 220 18.06 -4.96 11.10
N ILE A 221 18.06 -6.15 11.66
CA ILE A 221 17.11 -6.61 12.67
C ILE A 221 17.87 -6.73 13.99
N GLY A 222 17.52 -5.89 14.96
CA GLY A 222 18.27 -5.76 16.20
C GLY A 222 19.73 -5.41 15.90
N SER A 223 20.64 -6.34 16.23
CA SER A 223 22.08 -6.15 16.00
C SER A 223 22.60 -6.76 14.69
N SER A 224 21.80 -7.57 13.99
CA SER A 224 22.25 -8.39 12.85
C SER A 224 21.80 -7.81 11.50
N GLN A 225 22.69 -7.81 10.51
CA GLN A 225 22.39 -7.38 9.14
C GLN A 225 21.75 -8.53 8.34
N THR A 226 20.81 -8.18 7.46
CA THR A 226 20.11 -9.14 6.57
C THR A 226 21.01 -9.59 5.44
N PHE A 227 21.78 -8.66 4.89
CA PHE A 227 22.82 -8.97 3.92
C PHE A 227 24.18 -8.78 4.58
N ASP A 228 25.04 -9.78 4.49
CA ASP A 228 26.42 -9.71 5.03
C ASP A 228 27.21 -8.55 4.42
N ILE A 229 26.91 -8.24 3.15
CA ILE A 229 27.47 -7.11 2.41
C ILE A 229 26.32 -6.31 1.80
N SER A 230 26.34 -5.01 2.07
CA SER A 230 25.39 -4.06 1.45
C SER A 230 25.65 -4.00 -0.05
N HIS A 231 24.60 -3.98 -0.85
CA HIS A 231 24.73 -4.06 -2.31
C HIS A 231 23.76 -3.11 -3.02
N ASP A 232 24.03 -2.87 -4.29
CA ASP A 232 23.15 -2.08 -5.14
C ASP A 232 21.97 -2.95 -5.55
N TYR A 233 20.76 -2.54 -5.17
CA TYR A 233 19.59 -3.37 -5.34
C TYR A 233 19.07 -3.28 -6.78
N ASP A 234 19.19 -4.38 -7.51
CA ASP A 234 18.80 -4.52 -8.91
C ASP A 234 17.66 -5.54 -9.08
N PHE A 235 17.29 -5.78 -10.34
CA PHE A 235 16.19 -6.71 -10.66
C PHE A 235 16.56 -8.17 -10.38
N HIS A 236 17.84 -8.55 -10.50
CA HIS A 236 18.28 -9.90 -10.20
C HIS A 236 18.12 -10.18 -8.70
N GLN A 237 18.51 -9.22 -7.86
CA GLN A 237 18.29 -9.31 -6.42
C GLN A 237 16.80 -9.36 -6.07
N PHE A 238 15.99 -8.49 -6.70
CA PHE A 238 14.53 -8.55 -6.54
C PHE A 238 13.98 -9.94 -6.87
N SER A 239 14.36 -10.51 -8.01
CA SER A 239 13.91 -11.84 -8.44
C SER A 239 14.32 -12.92 -7.45
N ASN A 240 15.54 -12.86 -6.91
CA ASN A 240 16.04 -13.83 -5.92
C ASN A 240 15.35 -13.72 -4.57
N GLU A 241 14.94 -12.51 -4.15
CA GLU A 241 14.18 -12.31 -2.92
C GLU A 241 12.72 -12.74 -3.11
N VAL A 242 12.11 -12.39 -4.25
CA VAL A 242 10.71 -12.76 -4.56
C VAL A 242 10.55 -14.25 -4.82
N SER A 243 11.53 -14.92 -5.43
CA SER A 243 11.46 -16.37 -5.65
C SER A 243 11.43 -17.18 -4.34
N LYS A 244 11.83 -16.58 -3.20
CA LYS A 244 11.68 -17.18 -1.87
C LYS A 244 10.27 -16.99 -1.29
N LEU A 245 9.48 -16.05 -1.81
CA LEU A 245 8.17 -15.69 -1.28
C LEU A 245 7.10 -16.67 -1.76
N GLY A 246 6.61 -17.51 -0.84
CA GLY A 246 5.49 -18.41 -1.12
C GLY A 246 5.80 -19.47 -2.19
N SER A 247 7.07 -19.68 -2.53
CA SER A 247 7.47 -20.72 -3.47
C SER A 247 7.38 -22.09 -2.84
N ILE A 248 6.71 -22.99 -3.54
CA ILE A 248 6.76 -24.42 -3.25
C ILE A 248 8.15 -24.87 -3.71
N ASN A 249 9.00 -25.27 -2.76
CA ASN A 249 10.38 -25.71 -3.01
C ASN A 249 11.36 -24.62 -3.48
N GLY A 250 11.16 -23.32 -3.18
CA GLY A 250 12.22 -22.33 -3.44
C GLY A 250 12.54 -22.14 -4.94
N ASP A 251 11.54 -22.29 -5.82
CA ASP A 251 11.70 -22.23 -7.28
C ASP A 251 12.53 -23.39 -7.89
N LEU A 252 12.76 -24.47 -7.12
CA LEU A 252 13.42 -25.70 -7.61
C LEU A 252 12.54 -26.52 -8.57
N THR A 253 11.25 -26.18 -8.69
CA THR A 253 10.31 -26.84 -9.60
C THR A 253 9.84 -25.84 -10.65
N PRO A 254 10.24 -25.97 -11.92
CA PRO A 254 9.98 -24.97 -12.96
C PRO A 254 8.51 -24.88 -13.40
N GLU A 255 7.66 -25.78 -12.90
CA GLU A 255 6.25 -25.87 -13.28
C GLU A 255 5.37 -24.80 -12.61
N LEU A 256 5.85 -24.19 -11.53
CA LEU A 256 5.10 -23.24 -10.71
C LEU A 256 5.93 -21.99 -10.42
N VAL A 257 6.09 -21.12 -11.42
CA VAL A 257 6.77 -19.82 -11.26
C VAL A 257 5.77 -18.71 -10.94
N ASN A 258 6.11 -17.86 -9.97
CA ASN A 258 5.39 -16.63 -9.68
C ASN A 258 6.13 -15.44 -10.31
N GLY A 259 6.00 -15.26 -11.63
CA GLY A 259 6.66 -14.19 -12.38
C GLY A 259 5.67 -13.18 -12.93
N LEU A 260 5.21 -12.23 -12.11
CA LEU A 260 4.25 -11.20 -12.54
C LEU A 260 4.91 -9.87 -12.97
N LEU A 261 6.16 -9.59 -12.58
CA LEU A 261 6.87 -8.35 -12.92
C LEU A 261 8.11 -8.66 -13.76
N ASP A 262 8.12 -8.19 -15.00
CA ASP A 262 9.30 -8.20 -15.85
C ASP A 262 10.26 -7.05 -15.49
N TYR A 263 11.49 -7.11 -16.02
CA TYR A 263 12.52 -6.12 -15.75
C TYR A 263 12.05 -4.69 -16.04
N GLN A 264 11.31 -4.48 -17.13
CA GLN A 264 10.88 -3.16 -17.55
C GLN A 264 9.79 -2.61 -16.62
N THR A 265 8.75 -3.40 -16.30
CA THR A 265 7.69 -2.96 -15.39
C THR A 265 8.24 -2.73 -13.99
N TRP A 266 9.13 -3.58 -13.50
CA TRP A 266 9.80 -3.36 -12.22
C TRP A 266 10.65 -2.08 -12.24
N SER A 267 11.50 -1.89 -13.25
CA SER A 267 12.43 -0.75 -13.30
C SER A 267 11.73 0.61 -13.44
N LEU A 268 10.64 0.66 -14.20
CA LEU A 268 9.96 1.92 -14.56
C LEU A 268 8.70 2.20 -13.75
N THR A 269 8.05 1.18 -13.20
CA THR A 269 6.71 1.32 -12.58
C THR A 269 6.73 0.93 -11.11
N ASN A 270 7.30 -0.23 -10.76
CA ASN A 270 7.19 -0.85 -9.43
C ASN A 270 8.54 -1.26 -8.87
N ARG A 271 9.48 -0.32 -8.78
CA ARG A 271 10.83 -0.58 -8.27
C ARG A 271 10.86 -0.70 -6.74
N MET A 272 10.17 -1.70 -6.23
CA MET A 272 10.18 -2.06 -4.82
C MET A 272 11.45 -2.85 -4.47
N LEU A 273 11.97 -2.61 -3.29
CA LEU A 273 13.06 -3.39 -2.72
C LEU A 273 12.50 -4.29 -1.63
N ILE A 274 12.91 -5.55 -1.62
CA ILE A 274 12.43 -6.56 -0.68
C ILE A 274 13.62 -7.24 -0.03
N ALA A 275 13.53 -7.55 1.26
CA ALA A 275 14.44 -8.50 1.88
C ALA A 275 13.69 -9.50 2.76
N ASP A 276 14.04 -10.77 2.61
CA ASP A 276 13.68 -11.83 3.54
C ASP A 276 14.48 -11.71 4.83
N VAL A 277 13.78 -11.38 5.91
CA VAL A 277 14.33 -11.23 7.27
C VAL A 277 13.93 -12.37 8.20
N SER A 278 13.20 -13.37 7.68
CA SER A 278 12.59 -14.45 8.48
C SER A 278 13.59 -15.27 9.29
N ARG A 279 14.86 -15.31 8.88
CA ARG A 279 15.95 -16.03 9.57
C ARG A 279 16.60 -15.24 10.70
N LEU A 280 16.36 -13.92 10.77
CA LEU A 280 16.92 -13.04 11.79
C LEU A 280 15.94 -12.74 12.91
N THR A 281 14.66 -13.06 12.71
CA THR A 281 13.61 -12.74 13.67
C THR A 281 13.29 -13.89 14.60
N GLU A 282 13.07 -13.54 15.86
CA GLU A 282 12.51 -14.45 16.84
C GLU A 282 10.99 -14.28 16.93
N LYS A 283 10.29 -15.39 17.14
CA LYS A 283 8.83 -15.45 17.03
C LYS A 283 8.13 -14.55 18.06
N ASP A 284 8.59 -14.57 19.31
CA ASP A 284 7.88 -13.93 20.42
C ASP A 284 8.61 -12.70 20.98
N VAL A 285 9.68 -12.26 20.31
CA VAL A 285 10.54 -11.15 20.75
C VAL A 285 10.41 -9.97 19.80
N PRO A 286 9.95 -8.78 20.26
CA PRO A 286 9.94 -7.59 19.43
C PRO A 286 11.36 -7.17 19.11
N GLN A 287 11.66 -6.97 17.82
CA GLN A 287 12.98 -6.53 17.38
C GLN A 287 12.90 -5.21 16.62
N ALA A 288 13.88 -4.35 16.87
CA ALA A 288 14.04 -3.09 16.18
C ALA A 288 14.48 -3.33 14.73
N ILE A 289 13.92 -2.57 13.79
CA ILE A 289 14.23 -2.68 12.36
C ILE A 289 14.83 -1.36 11.89
N GLN A 290 16.01 -1.45 11.27
CA GLN A 290 16.73 -0.33 10.70
C GLN A 290 16.97 -0.59 9.21
N ILE A 291 16.72 0.41 8.36
CA ILE A 291 16.92 0.31 6.91
C ILE A 291 17.87 1.39 6.46
N GLN A 292 18.91 1.01 5.73
CA GLN A 292 19.93 1.92 5.25
C GLN A 292 20.12 1.81 3.74
N GLY A 293 20.58 2.90 3.14
CA GLY A 293 20.95 2.93 1.74
C GLY A 293 21.34 4.32 1.26
N THR A 294 21.51 4.44 -0.04
CA THR A 294 21.88 5.70 -0.70
C THR A 294 21.03 5.90 -1.94
N ASN A 295 20.26 6.99 -1.98
CA ASN A 295 19.58 7.42 -3.20
C ASN A 295 20.60 8.00 -4.17
N ALA A 296 20.82 7.28 -5.26
CA ALA A 296 21.72 7.66 -6.35
C ALA A 296 21.21 8.84 -7.18
N GLY A 297 19.90 9.05 -7.22
CA GLY A 297 19.25 9.98 -8.13
C GLY A 297 19.29 11.44 -7.66
N CYS A 298 19.02 12.34 -8.61
CA CYS A 298 18.86 13.78 -8.34
C CYS A 298 17.50 14.18 -7.79
N GLN A 299 16.54 13.26 -7.87
CA GLN A 299 15.22 13.37 -7.29
C GLN A 299 15.26 12.83 -5.85
N GLY A 300 14.92 13.67 -4.87
CA GLY A 300 14.71 13.26 -3.49
C GLY A 300 13.59 12.23 -3.38
N VAL A 301 13.67 11.36 -2.37
CA VAL A 301 12.75 10.23 -2.18
C VAL A 301 12.13 10.26 -0.80
N ASN A 302 10.80 10.11 -0.76
CA ASN A 302 10.07 9.71 0.42
C ASN A 302 9.87 8.19 0.40
N ILE A 303 9.93 7.56 1.58
CA ILE A 303 9.98 6.10 1.65
C ILE A 303 8.80 5.59 2.46
N LEU A 304 8.04 4.65 1.89
CA LEU A 304 7.10 3.82 2.63
C LEU A 304 7.79 2.48 2.93
N VAL A 305 7.88 2.14 4.21
CA VAL A 305 8.38 0.84 4.65
C VAL A 305 7.20 -0.02 5.07
N LEU A 306 7.10 -1.21 4.49
CA LEU A 306 6.15 -2.24 4.90
C LEU A 306 6.93 -3.36 5.58
N VAL A 307 6.50 -3.73 6.78
CA VAL A 307 7.03 -4.87 7.52
C VAL A 307 5.94 -5.92 7.58
N ILE A 308 6.16 -7.02 6.88
CA ILE A 308 5.27 -8.17 6.88
C ILE A 308 5.68 -9.08 8.03
N SER A 309 4.76 -9.31 8.96
CA SER A 309 4.95 -10.16 10.14
C SER A 309 3.94 -11.28 10.16
N GLU A 310 4.35 -12.46 10.60
CA GLU A 310 3.42 -13.59 10.75
C GLU A 310 2.80 -13.56 12.15
N GLN A 311 1.48 -13.42 12.19
CA GLN A 311 0.66 -13.42 13.40
C GLN A 311 0.03 -14.79 13.61
N GLU A 312 -0.21 -15.16 14.87
CA GLU A 312 -0.92 -16.38 15.23
C GLU A 312 -2.18 -16.06 16.04
N LEU A 313 -3.29 -16.68 15.64
CA LEU A 313 -4.57 -16.58 16.33
C LEU A 313 -5.07 -17.99 16.66
N SER A 314 -5.38 -18.23 17.94
CA SER A 314 -6.03 -19.48 18.38
C SER A 314 -7.43 -19.17 18.87
N TYR A 315 -8.43 -19.87 18.34
CA TYR A 315 -9.82 -19.70 18.76
C TYR A 315 -10.54 -21.03 18.91
N HIS A 316 -11.58 -21.01 19.74
CA HIS A 316 -12.44 -22.15 20.00
C HIS A 316 -13.66 -22.11 19.08
N ARG A 317 -13.75 -23.05 18.14
CA ARG A 317 -14.76 -23.10 17.07
C ARG A 317 -16.19 -23.24 17.59
N LEU A 318 -16.40 -23.87 18.75
CA LEU A 318 -17.76 -24.07 19.32
C LEU A 318 -18.27 -22.89 20.13
N THR A 319 -17.40 -22.00 20.60
CA THR A 319 -17.77 -20.84 21.44
C THR A 319 -17.50 -19.50 20.76
N GLY A 320 -16.62 -19.47 19.76
CA GLY A 320 -16.17 -18.25 19.10
C GLY A 320 -15.10 -17.47 19.88
N GLU A 321 -14.68 -17.98 21.04
CA GLU A 321 -13.74 -17.31 21.92
C GLU A 321 -12.31 -17.36 21.36
N VAL A 322 -11.61 -16.22 21.42
CA VAL A 322 -10.18 -16.12 21.14
C VAL A 322 -9.40 -16.53 22.38
N LEU A 323 -8.62 -17.59 22.26
CA LEU A 323 -7.85 -18.17 23.37
C LEU A 323 -6.45 -17.56 23.48
N ASP A 324 -5.84 -17.29 22.33
CA ASP A 324 -4.50 -16.72 22.25
C ASP A 324 -4.38 -15.88 20.98
N PHE A 325 -3.69 -14.75 21.11
CA PHE A 325 -3.43 -13.85 20.00
C PHE A 325 -2.07 -13.20 20.19
N THR A 326 -1.10 -13.58 19.36
CA THR A 326 0.15 -12.85 19.27
C THR A 326 -0.09 -11.63 18.38
N THR A 327 0.18 -10.43 18.91
CA THR A 327 0.29 -9.21 18.10
C THR A 327 1.76 -8.89 17.86
N ALA A 328 2.05 -8.33 16.68
CA ALA A 328 3.28 -7.58 16.39
C ALA A 328 3.59 -6.57 17.48
#